data_AF-A0A6F8ZEG6-F1
#
_entry.id   AF-A0A6F8ZEG6-F1
#
_cell.length_a   1.000
_cell.length_b   1.000
_cell.length_c   1.000
_cell.angle_alpha   90.00
_cell.angle_beta   90.00
_cell.angle_gamma   90.00
#
_symmetry.space_group_name_H-M   'P 1'
#
loop_
_entity.id
_entity.type
_entity.pdbx_description
1 polymer ?
#
loop_
_entity_poly.entity_id
_entity_poly.type
_entity_poly.pdbx_seq_one_letter_code
_entity_poly.pdbx_strand_id
1 'polypeptide(L)'
;MDGVELVASPGETPEGLWGWFSHPRRGLLSVLVPRTLWRLAGRRDPFTSPPRLLEELGRRALARAAVAGDVSDPVVVTAADLPGGSPFDPAWAAQLHCCPHCGAALPPGEVAEGLQNALAPDEAGETEVRVFCPACRQTGRFRLSPWGLVDGG
;
A
#
# COMPACT_ATOMS: atom_id res chain seq x y z
N MET A 1 11.47 -12.19 9.27
CA MET A 1 12.49 -11.25 9.77
C MET A 1 11.82 -10.43 10.85
N ASP A 2 11.87 -10.94 12.06
CA ASP A 2 11.38 -10.22 13.23
C ASP A 2 12.47 -9.25 13.69
N GLY A 3 12.10 -7.99 13.96
CA GLY A 3 13.00 -6.98 14.54
C GLY A 3 13.70 -6.02 13.57
N VAL A 4 13.18 -5.82 12.35
CA VAL A 4 13.59 -4.67 11.49
C VAL A 4 12.52 -3.60 11.58
N GLU A 5 12.90 -2.40 12.06
CA GLU A 5 11.97 -1.29 12.27
C GLU A 5 12.55 0.01 11.70
N LEU A 6 11.68 0.88 11.19
CA LEU A 6 12.07 2.24 10.80
C LEU A 6 12.32 3.08 12.07
N VAL A 7 13.56 3.55 12.23
CA VAL A 7 14.00 4.31 13.42
C VAL A 7 13.83 5.81 13.23
N ALA A 8 13.99 6.31 11.99
CA ALA A 8 13.85 7.73 11.69
C ALA A 8 13.20 7.96 10.32
N SER A 9 12.25 8.91 10.33
CA SER A 9 11.46 9.39 9.19
C SER A 9 12.33 10.05 8.11
N PRO A 10 11.93 10.04 6.84
CA PRO A 10 12.83 10.28 5.73
C PRO A 10 13.29 11.73 5.61
N GLY A 11 14.53 11.90 5.15
CA GLY A 11 14.87 13.11 4.41
C GLY A 11 14.64 12.89 2.92
N GLU A 12 14.41 13.97 2.19
CA GLU A 12 14.49 13.95 0.73
C GLU A 12 15.91 14.32 0.30
N THR A 13 16.46 13.56 -0.65
CA THR A 13 17.74 13.84 -1.32
C THR A 13 17.51 13.93 -2.82
N PRO A 14 18.41 14.52 -3.64
CA PRO A 14 18.30 14.49 -5.11
C PRO A 14 18.15 13.07 -5.71
N GLU A 15 18.60 12.04 -5.00
CA GLU A 15 18.60 10.64 -5.41
C GLU A 15 17.27 9.92 -5.06
N GLY A 16 16.61 10.33 -3.97
CA GLY A 16 15.41 9.64 -3.49
C GLY A 16 15.01 9.98 -2.06
N LEU A 17 14.12 9.16 -1.49
CA LEU A 17 13.87 9.18 -0.05
C LEU A 17 14.81 8.20 0.62
N TRP A 18 15.29 8.56 1.79
CA TRP A 18 16.16 7.71 2.59
C TRP A 18 15.60 7.58 4.00
N GLY A 19 15.79 6.42 4.64
CA GLY A 19 15.35 6.18 6.01
C GLY A 19 16.35 5.29 6.76
N TRP A 20 16.37 5.39 8.09
CA TRP A 20 17.20 4.55 8.95
C TRP A 20 16.40 3.40 9.53
N PHE A 21 16.95 2.20 9.46
CA PHE A 21 16.33 0.98 9.94
C PHE A 21 17.20 0.32 11.00
N SER A 22 16.59 -0.16 12.07
CA SER A 22 17.25 -1.07 12.99
C SER A 22 17.31 -2.46 12.33
N HIS A 23 18.44 -3.14 12.45
CA HIS A 23 18.62 -4.49 11.97
C HIS A 23 19.28 -5.35 13.07
N PRO A 24 18.70 -6.51 13.41
CA PRO A 24 19.05 -7.25 14.63
C PRO A 24 20.50 -7.75 14.66
N ARG A 25 21.15 -7.88 13.50
CA ARG A 25 22.54 -8.37 13.38
C ARG A 25 23.55 -7.32 12.91
N ARG A 26 23.07 -6.18 12.41
CA ARG A 26 23.92 -5.18 11.73
C ARG A 26 23.85 -3.80 12.39
N GLY A 27 22.99 -3.63 13.39
CA GLY A 27 22.77 -2.33 14.01
C GLY A 27 21.90 -1.45 13.11
N LEU A 28 22.26 -0.18 12.98
CA LEU A 28 21.53 0.77 12.16
C LEU A 28 21.98 0.69 10.70
N LEU A 29 21.03 0.60 9.77
CA LEU A 29 21.27 0.58 8.33
C LEU A 29 20.46 1.68 7.65
N SER A 30 21.03 2.30 6.62
CA SER A 30 20.28 3.22 5.78
C SER A 30 19.65 2.48 4.60
N VAL A 31 18.43 2.87 4.25
CA VAL A 31 17.73 2.42 3.05
C VAL A 31 17.49 3.63 2.15
N LEU A 32 17.82 3.49 0.87
CA LEU A 32 17.54 4.50 -0.15
C LEU A 32 16.46 3.98 -1.11
N VAL A 33 15.36 4.74 -1.25
CA VAL A 33 14.32 4.53 -2.25
C VAL A 33 14.53 5.52 -3.40
N PRO A 34 14.95 5.05 -4.59
CA PRO A 34 15.13 5.93 -5.74
C PRO A 34 13.86 6.74 -6.05
N ARG A 35 14.00 8.03 -6.37
CA ARG A 35 12.84 8.93 -6.56
C ARG A 35 11.83 8.43 -7.61
N THR A 36 12.30 7.76 -8.65
CA THR A 36 11.43 7.15 -9.67
C THR A 36 10.63 5.98 -9.11
N LEU A 37 11.26 5.12 -8.29
CA LEU A 37 10.60 4.03 -7.59
C LEU A 37 9.65 4.53 -6.50
N TRP A 38 10.00 5.59 -5.77
CA TRP A 38 9.11 6.19 -4.79
C TRP A 38 7.82 6.71 -5.43
N ARG A 39 7.96 7.46 -6.53
CA ARG A 39 6.80 7.95 -7.30
C ARG A 39 5.97 6.80 -7.86
N LEU A 40 6.61 5.72 -8.30
CA LEU A 40 5.92 4.53 -8.76
C LEU A 40 5.19 3.82 -7.62
N ALA A 41 5.83 3.69 -6.45
CA ALA A 41 5.26 3.08 -5.26
C ALA A 41 4.05 3.87 -4.76
N GLY A 42 4.16 5.19 -4.59
CA GLY A 42 3.02 6.03 -4.19
C GLY A 42 1.90 6.11 -5.22
N ARG A 43 2.18 5.87 -6.52
CA ARG A 43 1.13 5.71 -7.54
C ARG A 43 0.45 4.34 -7.48
N ARG A 44 1.19 3.29 -7.12
CA ARG A 44 0.66 1.93 -6.93
C ARG A 44 -0.08 1.80 -5.60
N ASP A 45 0.24 2.64 -4.63
CA ASP A 45 -0.31 2.67 -3.28
C ASP A 45 -0.55 4.11 -2.83
N PRO A 46 -1.68 4.72 -3.26
CA PRO A 46 -1.99 6.12 -2.94
C PRO A 46 -2.56 6.32 -1.54
N PHE A 47 -2.90 5.25 -0.83
CA PHE A 47 -3.60 5.30 0.46
C PHE A 47 -2.67 5.06 1.65
N THR A 48 -1.52 4.41 1.45
CA THR A 48 -0.51 4.25 2.50
C THR A 48 0.22 5.56 2.78
N SER A 49 0.39 5.88 4.06
CA SER A 49 1.15 7.06 4.46
C SER A 49 2.63 6.93 4.04
N PRO A 50 3.30 8.05 3.69
CA PRO A 50 4.71 8.01 3.30
C PRO A 50 5.64 7.26 4.27
N PRO A 51 5.53 7.40 5.61
CA PRO A 51 6.39 6.64 6.52
C PRO A 51 6.17 5.13 6.45
N ARG A 52 4.91 4.68 6.33
CA ARG A 52 4.55 3.26 6.30
C ARG A 52 4.95 2.61 4.97
N LEU A 53 4.80 3.33 3.86
CA LEU A 53 5.25 2.87 2.55
C LEU A 53 6.78 2.72 2.51
N LEU A 54 7.51 3.67 3.11
CA LEU A 54 8.95 3.58 3.26
C LEU A 54 9.38 2.40 4.12
N GLU A 55 8.71 2.19 5.25
CA GLU A 55 8.99 1.08 6.16
C GLU A 55 8.86 -0.27 5.44
N GLU A 56 7.75 -0.47 4.73
CA GLU A 56 7.48 -1.70 3.97
C GLU A 56 8.55 -1.94 2.89
N LEU A 57 8.86 -0.93 2.09
CA LEU A 57 9.89 -1.01 1.05
C LEU A 57 11.28 -1.30 1.63
N GLY A 58 11.62 -0.65 2.75
CA GLY A 58 12.90 -0.86 3.42
C GLY A 58 13.02 -2.24 4.03
N ARG A 59 11.97 -2.77 4.67
CA ARG A 59 11.94 -4.14 5.18
C ARG A 59 12.13 -5.15 4.05
N ARG A 60 11.50 -4.97 2.89
CA ARG A 60 11.67 -5.84 1.71
C ARG A 60 13.09 -5.81 1.15
N ALA A 61 13.64 -4.61 0.97
CA ALA A 61 15.00 -4.44 0.47
C ALA A 61 16.05 -5.04 1.42
N LEU A 62 15.87 -4.86 2.73
CA LEU A 62 16.71 -5.48 3.76
C LEU A 62 16.57 -7.02 3.75
N ALA A 63 15.36 -7.54 3.54
CA ALA A 63 15.13 -8.99 3.41
C ALA A 63 15.92 -9.56 2.25
N ARG A 64 15.81 -8.91 1.09
CA ARG A 64 16.49 -9.30 -0.14
C ARG A 64 18.01 -9.24 0.04
N ALA A 65 18.53 -8.15 0.59
CA ALA A 65 19.95 -7.97 0.87
C ALA A 65 20.48 -9.05 1.83
N ALA A 66 19.72 -9.36 2.90
CA ALA A 66 20.08 -10.40 3.85
C ALA A 66 20.12 -11.79 3.21
N VAL A 67 19.17 -12.12 2.32
CA VAL A 67 19.17 -13.38 1.55
C VAL A 67 20.36 -13.46 0.59
N ALA A 68 20.75 -12.35 -0.03
CA ALA A 68 21.91 -12.28 -0.91
C ALA A 68 23.26 -12.37 -0.18
N GLY A 69 23.27 -12.28 1.16
CA GLY A 69 24.48 -12.22 1.98
C GLY A 69 25.24 -10.88 1.87
N ASP A 70 24.71 -9.92 1.12
CA ASP A 70 25.30 -8.61 0.88
C ASP A 70 24.36 -7.51 1.36
N VAL A 71 24.56 -7.10 2.62
CA VAL A 71 23.87 -5.98 3.24
C VAL A 71 24.82 -4.79 3.22
N SER A 72 25.02 -4.23 2.03
CA SER A 72 25.75 -2.97 1.82
C SER A 72 24.93 -1.80 2.37
N ASP A 73 25.61 -0.82 2.98
CA ASP A 73 24.98 0.41 3.47
C ASP A 73 25.39 1.59 2.56
N PRO A 74 24.45 2.28 1.87
CA PRO A 74 23.00 2.12 1.93
C PRO A 74 22.47 0.89 1.19
N VAL A 75 21.40 0.31 1.73
CA VAL A 75 20.60 -0.70 1.02
C VAL A 75 19.67 0.01 0.03
N VAL A 76 19.86 -0.24 -1.25
CA VAL A 76 19.05 0.42 -2.30
C VAL A 76 17.82 -0.43 -2.62
N VAL A 77 16.65 0.20 -2.54
CA VAL A 77 15.37 -0.39 -2.97
C VAL A 77 15.36 -0.54 -4.49
N THR A 78 14.93 -1.72 -4.94
CA THR A 78 14.84 -2.10 -6.34
C THR A 78 13.39 -2.38 -6.73
N ALA A 79 13.14 -2.56 -8.03
CA ALA A 79 11.82 -2.95 -8.53
C ALA A 79 11.31 -4.29 -7.96
N ALA A 80 12.21 -5.18 -7.54
CA ALA A 80 11.85 -6.46 -6.91
C ALA A 80 11.34 -6.32 -5.47
N ASP A 81 11.67 -5.19 -4.82
CA ASP A 81 11.22 -4.88 -3.46
C ASP A 81 9.88 -4.15 -3.45
N LEU A 82 9.42 -3.69 -4.63
CA LEU A 82 8.05 -3.26 -4.76
C LEU A 82 7.15 -4.45 -4.46
N PRO A 83 6.04 -4.25 -3.72
CA PRO A 83 5.11 -5.32 -3.44
C PRO A 83 4.69 -6.07 -4.72
N GLY A 84 5.09 -7.35 -4.77
CA GLY A 84 4.81 -8.26 -5.86
C GLY A 84 3.46 -8.94 -5.66
N GLY A 85 2.45 -8.42 -6.36
CA GLY A 85 1.08 -8.89 -6.36
C GLY A 85 0.25 -7.96 -7.25
N SER A 86 0.27 -8.20 -8.56
CA SER A 86 -0.55 -7.61 -9.63
C SER A 86 -0.70 -6.07 -9.74
N PRO A 87 -0.51 -5.50 -10.95
CA PRO A 87 -0.65 -4.06 -11.23
C PRO A 87 -2.12 -3.62 -11.22
N PHE A 88 -2.65 -3.11 -10.11
CA PHE A 88 -4.07 -3.33 -9.80
C PHE A 88 -4.31 -4.84 -9.71
N ASP A 89 -5.04 -5.30 -8.70
CA ASP A 89 -5.97 -6.35 -9.02
C ASP A 89 -7.19 -5.66 -9.62
N PRO A 90 -7.36 -5.63 -10.95
CA PRO A 90 -8.59 -5.10 -11.53
C PRO A 90 -9.82 -5.85 -10.99
N ALA A 91 -9.67 -7.03 -10.37
CA ALA A 91 -10.78 -7.73 -9.73
C ALA A 91 -11.34 -6.99 -8.52
N TRP A 92 -10.54 -6.34 -7.67
CA TRP A 92 -11.11 -5.57 -6.55
C TRP A 92 -11.83 -4.32 -7.07
N ALA A 93 -11.25 -3.64 -8.05
CA ALA A 93 -11.88 -2.47 -8.67
C ALA A 93 -13.18 -2.89 -9.38
N ALA A 94 -13.17 -4.02 -10.10
CA ALA A 94 -14.35 -4.61 -10.72
C ALA A 94 -15.40 -5.08 -9.70
N GLN A 95 -14.97 -5.61 -8.53
CA GLN A 95 -15.86 -5.97 -7.42
C GLN A 95 -16.50 -4.73 -6.78
N LEU A 96 -15.78 -3.62 -6.67
CA LEU A 96 -16.33 -2.33 -6.24
C LEU A 96 -17.36 -1.79 -7.24
N HIS A 97 -17.26 -2.20 -8.50
CA HIS A 97 -18.25 -1.95 -9.53
C HIS A 97 -19.37 -3.02 -9.57
N CYS A 98 -19.50 -3.87 -8.56
CA CYS A 98 -20.57 -4.87 -8.47
C CYS A 98 -21.28 -4.74 -7.12
N CYS A 99 -22.61 -4.67 -7.14
CA CYS A 99 -23.39 -4.60 -5.92
C CYS A 99 -23.27 -5.92 -5.15
N PRO A 100 -22.89 -5.91 -3.87
CA PRO A 100 -22.72 -7.15 -3.11
C PRO A 100 -24.07 -7.82 -2.78
N HIS A 101 -25.17 -7.06 -2.81
CA HIS A 101 -26.53 -7.57 -2.57
C HIS A 101 -27.14 -8.29 -3.77
N CYS A 102 -26.94 -7.78 -4.98
CA CYS A 102 -27.66 -8.26 -6.18
C CYS A 102 -26.77 -8.60 -7.37
N GLY A 103 -25.45 -8.39 -7.26
CA GLY A 103 -24.48 -8.65 -8.32
C GLY A 103 -24.54 -7.69 -9.51
N ALA A 104 -25.47 -6.73 -9.52
CA ALA A 104 -25.60 -5.76 -10.61
C ALA A 104 -24.38 -4.83 -10.67
N ALA A 105 -24.00 -4.42 -11.87
CA ALA A 105 -22.94 -3.43 -12.06
C ALA A 105 -23.32 -2.08 -11.41
N LEU A 106 -22.41 -1.51 -10.63
CA LEU A 106 -22.55 -0.21 -9.99
C LEU A 106 -22.04 0.90 -10.93
N PRO A 107 -22.77 2.00 -11.10
CA PRO A 107 -22.34 3.11 -11.94
C PRO A 107 -21.02 3.71 -11.45
N PRO A 108 -20.12 4.13 -12.35
CA PRO A 108 -18.85 4.75 -11.94
C PRO A 108 -19.01 6.00 -11.06
N GLY A 109 -20.08 6.78 -11.26
CA GLY A 109 -20.37 7.96 -10.44
C GLY A 109 -20.65 7.61 -8.98
N GLU A 110 -21.46 6.58 -8.74
CA GLU A 110 -21.78 6.11 -7.38
C GLU A 110 -20.54 5.59 -6.65
N VAL A 111 -19.69 4.85 -7.37
CA VAL A 111 -18.42 4.35 -6.84
C VAL A 111 -17.46 5.49 -6.50
N ALA A 112 -17.35 6.48 -7.39
CA ALA A 112 -16.51 7.65 -7.17
C ALA A 112 -16.98 8.48 -5.97
N GLU A 113 -18.29 8.68 -5.82
CA GLU A 113 -18.87 9.38 -4.67
C GLU A 113 -18.63 8.60 -3.37
N GLY A 114 -18.81 7.28 -3.39
CA GLY A 114 -18.51 6.42 -2.23
C GLY A 114 -17.05 6.51 -1.79
N LEU A 115 -16.11 6.53 -2.74
CA LEU A 115 -14.68 6.68 -2.48
C LEU A 115 -14.32 8.08 -1.95
N GLN A 116 -14.95 9.14 -2.47
CA GLN A 116 -14.73 10.51 -2.02
C GLN A 116 -15.25 10.74 -0.60
N ASN A 117 -16.35 10.07 -0.23
CA ASN A 117 -16.96 10.14 1.09
C ASN A 117 -16.43 9.06 2.06
N ALA A 118 -15.44 8.28 1.65
CA ALA A 118 -14.88 7.23 2.48
C ALA A 118 -14.24 7.83 3.74
N LEU A 119 -14.49 7.20 4.88
CA LEU A 119 -13.91 7.65 6.14
C LEU A 119 -12.42 7.34 6.19
N ALA A 120 -11.70 8.05 7.07
CA ALA A 120 -10.31 7.75 7.37
C ALA A 120 -10.17 6.26 7.80
N PRO A 121 -9.02 5.62 7.49
CA PRO A 121 -8.79 4.23 7.89
C PRO A 121 -8.93 4.03 9.41
N ASP A 122 -9.44 2.87 9.82
CA ASP A 122 -9.56 2.48 11.22
C ASP A 122 -8.23 1.99 11.83
N GLU A 123 -8.25 1.48 13.07
CA GLU A 123 -7.05 1.01 13.77
C GLU A 123 -6.37 -0.18 13.06
N ALA A 124 -7.12 -0.95 12.24
CA ALA A 124 -6.57 -2.00 11.39
C ALA A 124 -5.98 -1.44 10.07
N GLY A 125 -6.19 -0.15 9.80
CA GLY A 125 -5.80 0.50 8.55
C GLY A 125 -6.78 0.25 7.41
N GLU A 126 -8.03 -0.11 7.72
CA GLU A 126 -9.06 -0.40 6.72
C GLU A 126 -10.07 0.74 6.60
N THR A 127 -10.55 0.97 5.38
CA THR A 127 -11.52 2.01 5.04
C THR A 127 -12.84 1.39 4.60
N GLU A 128 -13.94 1.86 5.17
CA GLU A 128 -15.27 1.51 4.69
C GLU A 128 -15.69 2.44 3.55
N VAL A 129 -16.12 1.85 2.44
CA VAL A 129 -16.69 2.54 1.28
C VAL A 129 -18.14 2.12 1.12
N ARG A 130 -19.03 3.10 1.03
CA ARG A 130 -20.47 2.88 0.86
C ARG A 130 -20.89 3.34 -0.52
N VAL A 131 -21.54 2.45 -1.28
CA VAL A 131 -21.97 2.75 -2.65
C VAL A 131 -23.44 2.40 -2.80
N PHE A 132 -24.24 3.33 -3.33
CA PHE A 132 -25.65 3.08 -3.60
C PHE A 132 -25.83 2.29 -4.91
N CYS A 133 -26.64 1.23 -4.86
CA CYS A 133 -27.00 0.45 -6.03
C CYS A 133 -28.37 0.89 -6.58
N PRO A 134 -28.44 1.48 -7.79
CA PRO A 134 -29.72 1.88 -8.37
C PRO A 134 -30.61 0.69 -8.76
N ALA A 135 -30.04 -0.50 -8.97
CA ALA A 135 -30.78 -1.70 -9.40
C ALA A 135 -31.62 -2.29 -8.25
N CYS A 136 -31.03 -2.54 -7.08
CA CYS A 136 -31.73 -3.09 -5.93
C CYS A 136 -32.09 -2.05 -4.86
N ARG A 137 -31.72 -0.78 -5.07
CA ARG A 137 -31.96 0.36 -4.16
C ARG A 137 -31.41 0.15 -2.75
N GLN A 138 -30.29 -0.57 -2.64
CA GLN A 138 -29.57 -0.78 -1.38
C GLN A 138 -28.19 -0.14 -1.44
N THR A 139 -27.65 0.21 -0.28
CA THR A 139 -26.27 0.67 -0.13
C THR A 139 -25.38 -0.52 0.18
N GLY A 140 -24.51 -0.89 -0.76
CA GLY A 140 -23.48 -1.90 -0.55
C GLY A 140 -22.34 -1.36 0.29
N ARG A 141 -21.70 -2.22 1.08
CA ARG A 141 -20.54 -1.86 1.90
C ARG A 141 -19.33 -2.66 1.45
N PHE A 142 -18.24 -1.94 1.23
CA PHE A 142 -16.95 -2.51 0.91
C PHE A 142 -15.96 -2.13 2.00
N ARG A 143 -15.22 -3.10 2.51
CA ARG A 143 -14.04 -2.81 3.34
C ARG A 143 -12.81 -2.89 2.46
N LEU A 144 -12.04 -1.82 2.44
CA LEU A 144 -10.80 -1.73 1.70
C LEU A 144 -9.64 -1.70 2.68
N SER A 145 -8.68 -2.59 2.50
CA SER A 145 -7.36 -2.46 3.10
C SER A 145 -6.43 -1.74 2.10
N PRO A 146 -5.21 -1.38 2.51
CA PRO A 146 -4.17 -0.93 1.58
C PRO A 146 -3.85 -1.96 0.48
N TRP A 147 -4.30 -3.21 0.63
CA TRP A 147 -3.97 -4.34 -0.24
C TRP A 147 -5.14 -4.81 -1.13
N GLY A 148 -6.34 -4.26 -0.99
CA GLY A 148 -7.53 -4.64 -1.77
C GLY A 148 -8.82 -4.75 -0.94
N LEU A 149 -9.87 -5.34 -1.54
CA LEU A 149 -11.14 -5.60 -0.87
C LEU A 149 -10.95 -6.65 0.24
N VAL A 150 -11.22 -6.27 1.48
CA VAL A 150 -11.22 -7.17 2.65
C VAL A 150 -12.54 -7.91 2.73
N ASP A 151 -13.64 -7.21 2.45
CA ASP A 151 -14.98 -7.79 2.43
C ASP A 151 -15.92 -6.97 1.53
N GLY A 152 -16.88 -7.66 0.90
CA GLY A 152 -17.90 -7.09 0.01
C GLY A 152 -19.28 -7.62 0.38
N GLY A 153 -20.01 -6.86 1.20
CA GLY A 153 -21.30 -7.23 1.78
C GLY A 153 -22.46 -6.36 1.36
#